data_AF-A0A920NSV4-F1
#
_entry.id   AF-A0A920NSV4-F1
#
_cell.length_a   1.000
_cell.length_b   1.000
_cell.length_c   1.000
_cell.angle_alpha   90.00
_cell.angle_beta   90.00
_cell.angle_gamma   90.00
#
_symmetry.space_group_name_H-M   'P 1'
#
loop_
_entity.id
_entity.type
_entity.pdbx_description
1 polymer ?
#
loop_
_entity_poly.entity_id
_entity_poly.type
_entity_poly.pdbx_seq_one_letter_code
_entity_poly.pdbx_strand_id
1 'polypeptide(L)' 'MTETEFRKLLNKLDGYFIPRQIGSTAKEWITAGSLLGETSIADIKRILSKEPINCHFSELGMIFVFMYPTMIV' A
#
# COMPACT_ATOMS: atom_id res chain seq x y z
N MET A 1 12.82 2.66 1.31
CA MET A 1 11.69 3.55 1.02
C MET A 1 11.51 4.51 2.19
N THR A 2 11.38 5.80 1.92
CA THR A 2 11.16 6.85 2.93
C THR A 2 9.66 7.07 3.18
N GLU A 3 9.31 7.71 4.30
CA GLU A 3 7.91 8.06 4.61
C GLU A 3 7.26 8.90 3.50
N THR A 4 8.03 9.81 2.90
CA THR A 4 7.56 10.67 1.81
C THR A 4 7.18 9.87 0.56
N GLU A 5 7.99 8.88 0.19
CA GLU A 5 7.68 7.98 -0.94
C GLU A 5 6.43 7.16 -0.64
N PHE A 6 6.32 6.63 0.57
CA PHE A 6 5.15 5.90 1.02
C PHE A 6 3.87 6.75 0.97
N ARG A 7 3.91 7.96 1.50
CA ARG A 7 2.77 8.91 1.44
C ARG A 7 2.42 9.29 -0.01
N LYS A 8 3.41 9.41 -0.90
CA LYS A 8 3.15 9.62 -2.34
C LYS A 8 2.39 8.44 -2.95
N LEU A 9 2.74 7.21 -2.59
CA LEU A 9 2.04 6.01 -3.04
C LEU A 9 0.62 5.97 -2.49
N LEU A 10 0.42 6.28 -1.21
CA LEU A 10 -0.92 6.39 -0.62
C LEU A 10 -1.76 7.46 -1.30
N ASN A 11 -1.19 8.62 -1.63
CA ASN A 11 -1.90 9.65 -2.37
C ASN A 11 -2.32 9.21 -3.78
N LYS A 12 -1.59 8.27 -4.42
CA LYS A 12 -2.04 7.66 -5.69
C LYS A 12 -3.23 6.72 -5.49
N LEU A 13 -3.39 6.21 -4.28
CA LEU A 13 -4.52 5.37 -3.88
C LEU A 13 -5.65 6.19 -3.23
N ASP A 14 -5.49 7.51 -3.11
CA ASP A 14 -6.50 8.42 -2.56
C ASP A 14 -7.72 8.42 -3.52
N GLY A 15 -8.80 7.77 -3.10
CA GLY A 15 -9.97 7.47 -3.92
C GLY A 15 -10.25 5.96 -4.13
N TYR A 16 -9.27 5.11 -3.86
CA TYR A 16 -9.35 3.64 -3.96
C TYR A 16 -9.21 2.97 -2.59
N PHE A 17 -8.34 3.52 -1.74
CA PHE A 17 -8.00 3.00 -0.43
C PHE A 17 -7.95 4.13 0.58
N ILE A 18 -8.65 3.96 1.70
CA ILE A 18 -8.56 4.89 2.82
C ILE A 18 -7.62 4.28 3.86
N PRO A 19 -6.37 4.78 3.98
CA PRO A 19 -5.49 4.39 5.06
C PRO A 19 -6.08 4.90 6.40
N ARG A 20 -6.38 3.97 7.32
CA ARG A 20 -6.80 4.32 8.69
C ARG A 20 -5.63 4.36 9.66
N GLN A 21 -4.66 3.49 9.44
CA GLN A 21 -3.47 3.38 10.26
C GLN A 21 -2.25 3.24 9.36
N ILE A 22 -1.18 3.93 9.71
CA ILE A 22 0.11 3.84 9.05
C ILE A 22 1.11 3.38 10.10
N GLY A 23 1.91 2.40 9.75
CA GLY A 23 3.04 1.92 10.52
C GLY A 23 4.24 1.73 9.62
N SER A 24 5.38 1.54 10.23
CA SER A 24 6.61 1.16 9.55
C SER A 24 7.30 0.11 10.39
N THR A 25 7.80 -0.93 9.76
CA THR A 25 8.83 -1.77 10.34
C THR A 25 10.19 -1.31 9.77
N ALA A 26 11.31 -1.78 10.34
CA ALA A 26 12.64 -1.28 10.01
C ALA A 26 13.00 -1.34 8.51
N LYS A 27 12.29 -2.11 7.68
CA LYS A 27 12.55 -2.26 6.23
C LYS A 27 11.33 -2.07 5.33
N GLU A 28 10.14 -1.98 5.88
CA GLU A 28 8.87 -1.98 5.14
C GLU A 28 7.87 -1.03 5.78
N TRP A 29 6.97 -0.50 4.96
CA TRP A 29 5.89 0.35 5.41
C TRP A 29 4.60 -0.43 5.38
N ILE A 30 3.77 -0.23 6.40
CA ILE A 30 2.49 -0.91 6.55
C ILE A 30 1.42 0.15 6.61
N THR A 31 0.30 -0.09 5.93
CA THR A 31 -0.93 0.63 6.24
C THR A 31 -2.06 -0.34 6.42
N ALA A 32 -2.88 -0.11 7.45
CA ALA A 32 -4.16 -0.77 7.61
C ALA A 32 -5.26 0.21 7.20
N GLY A 33 -6.22 -0.27 6.41
CA GLY A 33 -7.29 0.56 5.91
C GLY A 33 -8.43 -0.24 5.32
N SER A 34 -9.29 0.47 4.63
CA SER A 34 -10.46 -0.10 3.96
C SER A 34 -10.49 0.35 2.50
N LEU A 35 -10.95 -0.51 1.62
CA LEU A 35 -11.21 -0.16 0.23
C LEU A 35 -12.43 0.74 0.14
N LEU A 36 -12.41 1.64 -0.84
CA LEU A 36 -13.54 2.50 -1.16
C LEU A 36 -14.47 1.81 -2.17
N GLY A 37 -15.73 1.60 -1.75
CA GLY A 37 -16.83 1.20 -2.62
C GLY A 37 -16.57 -0.11 -3.38
N GLU A 38 -16.50 -0.02 -4.72
CA GLU A 38 -16.30 -1.14 -5.64
C GLU A 38 -14.83 -1.46 -5.94
N THR A 39 -13.90 -0.73 -5.31
CA THR A 39 -12.47 -0.96 -5.54
C THR A 39 -12.06 -2.33 -5.01
N SER A 40 -11.29 -3.07 -5.79
CA SER A 40 -10.71 -4.33 -5.38
C SER A 40 -9.20 -4.22 -5.08
N ILE A 41 -8.67 -5.19 -4.34
CA ILE A 41 -7.21 -5.32 -4.14
C ILE A 41 -6.47 -5.42 -5.49
N ALA A 42 -7.10 -6.00 -6.51
CA ALA A 42 -6.51 -6.15 -7.84
C ALA A 42 -6.26 -4.80 -8.52
N ASP A 43 -7.17 -3.83 -8.35
CA ASP A 43 -7.01 -2.48 -8.89
C ASP A 43 -5.83 -1.76 -8.23
N ILE A 44 -5.71 -1.86 -6.91
CA ILE A 44 -4.59 -1.31 -6.16
C ILE A 44 -3.28 -1.97 -6.58
N LYS A 45 -3.25 -3.31 -6.66
CA LYS A 45 -2.08 -4.04 -7.16
C LYS A 45 -1.67 -3.56 -8.54
N ARG A 46 -2.62 -3.29 -9.44
CA ARG A 46 -2.33 -2.81 -10.79
C ARG A 46 -1.74 -1.40 -10.80
N ILE A 47 -2.19 -0.52 -9.91
CA ILE A 47 -1.61 0.84 -9.74
C ILE A 47 -0.19 0.75 -9.21
N LEU A 48 0.01 -0.01 -8.11
CA LEU A 48 1.30 -0.14 -7.45
C LEU A 48 2.31 -0.98 -8.25
N SER A 49 1.86 -1.90 -9.11
CA SER A 49 2.71 -2.71 -9.99
C SER A 49 3.47 -1.87 -11.02
N LYS A 50 3.09 -0.61 -11.25
CA LYS A 50 3.84 0.32 -12.10
C LYS A 50 5.04 0.94 -11.37
N GLU A 51 5.06 0.85 -10.06
CA GLU A 51 6.09 1.43 -9.22
C GLU A 51 7.14 0.35 -8.90
N PRO A 52 8.41 0.72 -8.67
CA PRO A 52 9.48 -0.20 -8.30
C PRO A 52 9.39 -0.61 -6.82
N ILE A 53 8.19 -1.00 -6.40
CA ILE A 53 7.89 -1.47 -5.05
C ILE A 53 7.20 -2.82 -5.13
N ASN A 54 7.37 -3.62 -4.09
CA ASN A 54 6.53 -4.76 -3.84
C ASN A 54 5.45 -4.39 -2.85
N CYS A 55 4.26 -4.93 -3.08
CA CYS A 55 3.12 -4.77 -2.19
C CYS A 55 2.50 -6.12 -1.84
N HIS A 56 2.29 -6.37 -0.55
CA HIS A 56 1.58 -7.53 -0.04
C HIS A 56 0.27 -7.08 0.62
N PHE A 57 -0.79 -7.85 0.43
CA PHE A 57 -2.12 -7.55 0.94
C PHE A 57 -2.59 -8.69 1.82
N SER A 58 -3.01 -8.37 3.04
CA SER A 58 -3.62 -9.32 3.96
C SER A 58 -4.99 -8.81 4.38
N GLU A 59 -5.99 -9.68 4.36
CA GLU A 59 -7.36 -9.37 4.76
C GLU A 59 -7.67 -10.10 6.06
N LEU A 60 -7.58 -9.36 7.18
CA LEU A 60 -7.88 -9.84 8.53
C LEU A 60 -8.87 -8.86 9.16
N GLY A 61 -10.10 -8.84 8.65
CA GLY A 61 -11.15 -7.87 9.02
C GLY A 61 -10.95 -6.45 8.49
N MET A 62 -9.70 -6.04 8.24
CA MET A 62 -9.31 -4.86 7.49
C MET A 62 -8.20 -5.24 6.49
N ILE A 63 -7.96 -4.37 5.50
CA ILE A 63 -6.91 -4.61 4.51
C ILE A 63 -5.61 -4.01 5.01
N PHE A 64 -4.62 -4.87 5.16
CA PHE A 64 -3.25 -4.50 5.47
C PHE A 64 -2.44 -4.51 4.17
N VAL A 65 -1.86 -3.37 3.83
CA VAL A 65 -0.97 -3.20 2.68
C VAL A 65 0.45 -3.03 3.21
N PHE A 66 1.29 -4.00 2.91
CA PHE A 66 2.72 -3.98 3.22
C PHE A 66 3.46 -3.56 1.97
N MET A 67 4.21 -2.46 2.03
CA MET A 67 4.97 -1.90 0.91
C MET A 67 6.45 -1.89 1.24
N TYR A 68 7.26 -2.49 0.38
CA TYR A 68 8.70 -2.53 0.54
C TYR A 68 9.40 -2.27 -0.80
N PRO A 69 10.56 -1.59 -0.79
CA PRO A 69 11.29 -1.29 -2.01
C PRO A 69 11.71 -2.59 -2.71
N THR A 70 11.55 -2.65 -4.03
CA THR A 70 12.08 -3.76 -4.81
C THR A 70 13.60 -3.63 -4.82
N MET A 71 14.30 -4.42 -4.00
CA MET A 71 15.75 -4.55 -4.11
C MET A 71 16.06 -5.22 -5.45
N ILE A 72 16.51 -4.40 -6.41
CA ILE A 72 17.21 -4.89 -7.60
C ILE A 72 18.53 -5.47 -7.07
N VAL A 73 18.68 -6.79 -7.15
CA VAL A 73 19.94 -7.50 -6.89
C VAL A 73 20.81 -7.41 -8.13
#